data_AF-A0A1H7L2D7-F1
#
_entry.id   AF-A0A1H7L2D7-F1
#
_cell.length_a   1.000
_cell.length_b   1.000
_cell.length_c   1.000
_cell.angle_alpha   90.00
_cell.angle_beta   90.00
_cell.angle_gamma   90.00
#
_symmetry.space_group_name_H-M   'P 1'
#
loop_
_entity.id
_entity.type
_entity.pdbx_description
1 polymer ?
#
loop_
_entity_poly.entity_id
_entity_poly.type
_entity_poly.pdbx_seq_one_letter_code
_entity_poly.pdbx_strand_id
1 'polypeptide(L)'
;MISRFQAEIATALATLAFGLVIVNGAREFGIGWDSSGPQPGAFPFYCGLLIALASAGTIVTTIGRRMGGSAALAGTFLDREQGKRVLSFFLPMLAFVILTVTLGMYVAMLLYLVFAMRFQGRYGWLPSLATAIGTAAFFYFGLEKFAQVGLLKGPVEAMLGL
;
A
#
# COMPACT_ATOMS: atom_id res chain seq x y z
N MET A 1 -7.53 21.91 -10.81
CA MET A 1 -7.14 20.94 -11.86
C MET A 1 -5.63 20.78 -11.78
N ILE A 2 -5.12 19.56 -11.69
CA ILE A 2 -3.67 19.29 -11.60
C ILE A 2 -3.15 18.99 -13.01
N SER A 3 -2.08 19.65 -13.44
CA SER A 3 -1.49 19.37 -14.76
C SER A 3 -0.71 18.06 -14.75
N ARG A 4 -0.59 17.44 -15.92
CA ARG A 4 0.17 16.19 -16.07
C ARG A 4 1.63 16.32 -15.66
N PHE A 5 2.26 17.46 -15.95
CA PHE A 5 3.60 17.73 -15.44
C PHE A 5 3.67 17.70 -13.91
N GLN A 6 2.75 18.40 -13.23
CA GLN A 6 2.74 18.45 -11.77
C GLN A 6 2.54 17.06 -11.17
N ALA A 7 1.63 16.27 -11.75
CA ALA A 7 1.34 14.92 -11.30
C ALA A 7 2.54 13.96 -11.51
N GLU A 8 3.17 13.97 -12.68
CA GLU A 8 4.33 13.14 -12.98
C GLU A 8 5.51 13.48 -12.05
N ILE A 9 5.81 14.77 -11.85
CA ILE A 9 6.90 15.21 -10.96
C ILE A 9 6.59 14.91 -9.50
N ALA A 10 5.38 15.22 -9.02
CA ALA A 10 5.02 14.96 -7.63
C ALA A 10 5.05 13.47 -7.30
N THR A 11 4.55 12.62 -8.21
CA THR A 11 4.59 11.17 -8.04
C THR A 11 6.03 10.66 -8.04
N ALA A 12 6.85 11.10 -8.99
CA ALA A 12 8.24 10.67 -9.08
C ALA A 12 9.06 11.13 -7.85
N LEU A 13 8.82 12.32 -7.31
CA LEU A 13 9.45 12.76 -6.07
C LEU A 13 9.01 11.92 -4.87
N ALA A 14 7.71 11.60 -4.77
CA ALA A 14 7.19 10.77 -3.70
C ALA A 14 7.75 9.34 -3.75
N THR A 15 7.80 8.71 -4.94
CA THR A 15 8.36 7.37 -5.11
C THR A 15 9.87 7.35 -4.96
N LEU A 16 10.57 8.42 -5.35
CA LEU A 16 12.00 8.59 -5.08
C LEU A 16 12.27 8.59 -3.57
N ALA A 17 11.55 9.43 -2.82
CA ALA A 17 11.67 9.49 -1.37
C ALA A 17 11.36 8.14 -0.72
N PHE A 18 10.28 7.48 -1.14
CA PHE A 18 9.91 6.16 -0.65
C PHE A 18 10.99 5.09 -0.94
N GLY A 19 11.53 5.06 -2.16
CA GLY A 19 12.62 4.16 -2.52
C GLY A 19 13.87 4.39 -1.66
N LEU A 20 14.22 5.65 -1.38
CA LEU A 20 15.35 5.99 -0.51
C LEU A 20 15.11 5.59 0.95
N VAL A 21 13.88 5.73 1.46
CA VAL A 21 13.51 5.24 2.80
C VAL A 21 13.68 3.72 2.89
N ILE A 22 13.23 2.97 1.87
CA ILE A 22 13.43 1.52 1.80
C ILE A 22 14.92 1.17 1.79
N VAL A 23 15.72 1.83 0.94
CA VAL A 23 17.17 1.62 0.86
C VAL A 23 17.83 1.85 2.22
N ASN A 24 17.43 2.90 2.94
CA ASN A 24 17.99 3.20 4.25
C ASN A 24 17.60 2.15 5.29
N GLY A 25 16.31 1.78 5.39
CA GLY A 25 15.83 0.77 6.33
C GLY A 25 16.39 -0.62 6.06
N ALA A 26 16.57 -0.99 4.78
CA ALA A 26 17.12 -2.29 4.40
C ALA A 26 18.56 -2.50 4.90
N ARG A 27 19.35 -1.43 5.10
CA ARG A 27 20.72 -1.53 5.62
C ARG A 27 20.77 -2.04 7.05
N GLU A 28 19.72 -1.83 7.85
CA GLU A 28 19.64 -2.32 9.22
C GLU A 28 19.59 -3.86 9.29
N PHE A 29 19.15 -4.51 8.21
CA PHE A 29 18.98 -5.97 8.14
C PHE A 29 20.09 -6.68 7.35
N GLY A 30 21.15 -5.96 6.97
CA GLY A 30 22.26 -6.48 6.16
C GLY A 30 21.88 -6.64 4.69
N ILE A 31 22.76 -6.18 3.79
CA ILE A 31 22.55 -6.19 2.33
C ILE A 31 23.56 -7.07 1.59
N GLY A 32 24.39 -7.79 2.34
CA GLY A 32 25.45 -8.65 1.83
C GLY A 32 24.98 -10.08 1.58
N TRP A 33 25.97 -10.96 1.48
CA TRP A 33 25.79 -12.39 1.32
C TRP A 33 26.55 -13.09 2.44
N ASP A 34 25.90 -14.02 3.13
CA ASP A 34 26.53 -14.83 4.18
C ASP A 34 26.47 -16.34 3.84
N SER A 35 26.91 -17.17 4.77
CA SER A 35 26.94 -18.63 4.60
C SER A 35 25.56 -19.26 4.39
N SER A 36 24.49 -18.55 4.75
CA SER A 36 23.10 -18.99 4.66
C SER A 36 22.37 -18.39 3.44
N GLY A 37 22.99 -17.46 2.71
CA GLY A 37 22.46 -16.89 1.47
C GLY A 37 22.45 -15.35 1.48
N PRO A 38 21.56 -14.71 0.68
CA PRO A 38 21.41 -13.27 0.71
C PRO A 38 20.82 -12.84 2.05
N GLN A 39 21.40 -11.81 2.64
CA GLN A 39 20.88 -11.25 3.88
C GLN A 39 19.47 -10.68 3.69
N PRO A 40 18.63 -10.64 4.74
CA PRO A 40 17.23 -10.22 4.62
C PRO A 40 17.05 -8.82 4.03
N GLY A 41 17.99 -7.90 4.25
CA GLY A 41 17.96 -6.56 3.69
C GLY A 41 18.35 -6.47 2.21
N ALA A 42 19.00 -7.49 1.64
CA ALA A 42 19.50 -7.44 0.26
C ALA A 42 18.35 -7.23 -0.75
N PHE A 43 17.27 -8.02 -0.65
CA PHE A 43 16.11 -7.89 -1.54
C PHE A 43 15.45 -6.50 -1.47
N PRO A 44 14.99 -6.01 -0.30
CA PRO A 44 14.36 -4.70 -0.22
C PRO A 44 15.32 -3.57 -0.63
N PHE A 45 16.63 -3.69 -0.38
CA PHE A 45 17.62 -2.70 -0.82
C PHE A 45 17.62 -2.53 -2.34
N TYR A 46 17.72 -3.62 -3.11
CA TYR A 46 17.73 -3.54 -4.58
C TYR A 46 16.39 -3.07 -5.14
N CYS A 47 15.26 -3.49 -4.56
CA CYS A 47 13.95 -2.97 -4.94
C CYS A 47 13.84 -1.46 -4.69
N GLY A 48 14.26 -0.99 -3.52
CA GLY A 48 14.27 0.44 -3.19
C GLY A 48 15.17 1.24 -4.13
N LEU A 49 16.33 0.70 -4.48
CA LEU A 49 17.26 1.33 -5.43
C LEU A 49 16.68 1.42 -6.83
N LEU A 50 16.05 0.35 -7.34
CA LEU A 50 15.36 0.36 -8.63
C LEU A 50 14.23 1.40 -8.66
N ILE A 51 13.43 1.49 -7.60
CA ILE A 51 12.38 2.50 -7.47
C ILE A 51 12.98 3.91 -7.50
N ALA A 52 14.05 4.15 -6.74
CA ALA A 52 14.72 5.45 -6.69
C ALA A 52 15.31 5.85 -8.06
N LEU A 53 16.01 4.94 -8.73
CA LEU A 53 16.62 5.19 -10.04
C LEU A 53 15.56 5.41 -11.12
N ALA A 54 14.51 4.58 -11.16
CA ALA A 54 13.41 4.76 -12.09
C ALA A 54 12.72 6.12 -11.89
N SER A 55 12.50 6.51 -10.63
CA SER A 55 11.89 7.80 -10.28
C SER A 55 12.76 8.99 -10.69
N ALA A 56 14.08 8.90 -10.48
CA ALA A 56 15.02 9.91 -10.96
C ALA A 56 15.00 10.03 -12.49
N GLY A 57 14.96 8.88 -13.20
CA GLY A 57 14.78 8.84 -14.65
C GLY A 57 13.46 9.50 -15.11
N THR A 58 12.35 9.27 -14.40
CA THR A 58 11.09 9.95 -14.66
C THR A 58 11.21 11.46 -14.48
N ILE A 59 11.85 11.94 -13.41
CA ILE A 59 12.05 13.38 -13.19
C ILE A 59 12.83 13.99 -14.36
N VAL A 60 13.96 13.41 -14.74
CA VAL A 60 14.82 13.91 -15.82
C VAL A 60 14.07 13.93 -17.15
N THR A 61 13.40 12.83 -17.49
CA THR A 61 12.65 12.72 -18.76
C THR A 61 11.44 13.66 -18.81
N THR A 62 10.69 13.81 -17.72
CA THR A 62 9.53 14.72 -17.66
C THR A 62 9.96 16.19 -17.72
N ILE A 63 11.05 16.58 -17.05
CA ILE A 63 11.62 17.94 -17.16
C ILE A 63 12.10 18.18 -18.59
N GLY A 64 12.87 17.26 -19.17
CA GLY A 64 13.35 17.37 -20.55
C GLY A 64 12.22 17.53 -21.56
N ARG A 65 11.14 16.75 -21.42
CA ARG A 65 9.94 16.87 -22.27
C ARG A 65 9.21 18.20 -22.09
N ARG A 66 9.17 18.76 -20.88
CA ARG A 66 8.59 20.09 -20.63
C ARG A 66 9.43 21.19 -21.27
N MET A 67 10.75 21.13 -21.13
CA MET A 67 11.67 22.09 -21.77
C MET A 67 11.62 22.01 -23.29
N GLY A 68 11.43 20.81 -23.86
CA GLY A 68 11.21 20.58 -25.28
C GLY A 68 9.82 20.98 -25.80
N GLY A 69 9.00 21.69 -25.01
CA GLY A 69 7.73 22.24 -25.46
C GLY A 69 6.58 21.23 -25.58
N SER A 70 6.63 20.09 -24.88
CA SER A 70 5.58 19.07 -24.99
C SER A 70 4.22 19.56 -24.48
N ALA A 71 3.30 19.83 -25.41
CA ALA A 71 1.93 20.26 -25.11
C ALA A 71 1.12 19.21 -24.31
N ALA A 72 1.46 17.93 -24.45
CA ALA A 72 0.81 16.84 -23.71
C ALA A 72 0.95 16.96 -22.17
N LEU A 73 2.00 17.63 -21.69
CA LEU A 73 2.24 17.84 -20.26
C LEU A 73 1.40 18.98 -19.66
N ALA A 74 0.85 19.85 -20.51
CA ALA A 74 -0.07 20.93 -20.10
C ALA A 74 -1.51 20.43 -19.91
N GLY A 75 -1.82 19.22 -20.38
CA GLY A 75 -3.13 18.60 -20.20
C GLY A 75 -3.48 18.37 -18.73
N THR A 76 -4.78 18.30 -18.44
CA THR A 76 -5.28 18.00 -17.08
C THR A 76 -5.12 16.52 -16.79
N PHE A 77 -4.43 16.19 -15.70
CA PHE A 77 -4.23 14.82 -15.25
C PHE A 77 -5.37 14.31 -14.38
N LEU A 78 -5.83 15.16 -13.45
CA LEU A 78 -6.91 14.81 -12.53
C LEU A 78 -7.98 15.88 -12.59
N ASP A 79 -9.14 15.51 -13.12
CA ASP A 79 -10.36 16.28 -12.96
C ASP A 79 -11.07 15.94 -11.64
N ARG A 80 -11.95 16.83 -11.16
CA ARG A 80 -12.62 16.73 -9.86
C ARG A 80 -13.36 15.41 -9.68
N GLU A 81 -14.01 14.91 -10.72
CA GLU A 81 -14.72 13.63 -10.67
C GLU A 81 -13.77 12.43 -10.52
N GLN A 82 -12.64 12.45 -11.25
CA GLN A 82 -11.61 11.42 -11.13
C GLN A 82 -11.00 11.44 -9.72
N GLY A 83 -10.73 12.63 -9.17
CA GLY A 83 -10.25 12.77 -7.79
C GLY A 83 -11.21 12.21 -6.75
N LYS A 84 -12.53 12.40 -6.92
CA LYS A 84 -13.53 11.77 -6.04
C LYS A 84 -13.49 10.25 -6.10
N ARG A 85 -13.32 9.67 -7.29
CA ARG A 85 -13.19 8.20 -7.46
C ARG A 85 -11.93 7.67 -6.78
N VAL A 86 -10.79 8.34 -6.96
CA VAL A 86 -9.54 7.99 -6.28
C VAL A 86 -9.71 8.04 -4.76
N LEU A 87 -10.28 9.13 -4.22
CA LEU A 87 -10.53 9.27 -2.78
C LEU A 87 -11.50 8.22 -2.25
N SER A 88 -12.52 7.84 -3.01
CA SER A 88 -13.49 6.81 -2.58
C SER A 88 -12.85 5.43 -2.36
N PHE A 89 -11.72 5.15 -3.00
CA PHE A 89 -10.96 3.92 -2.79
C PHE A 89 -9.83 4.10 -1.78
N PHE A 90 -9.13 5.24 -1.83
CA PHE A 90 -8.01 5.55 -0.94
C PHE A 90 -8.44 5.70 0.52
N LEU A 91 -9.56 6.40 0.79
CA LEU A 91 -10.01 6.66 2.16
C LEU A 91 -10.34 5.36 2.93
N PRO A 92 -11.09 4.39 2.36
CA PRO A 92 -11.30 3.10 3.01
C PRO A 92 -10.03 2.31 3.25
N MET A 93 -9.07 2.36 2.33
CA MET A 93 -7.78 1.68 2.48
C MET A 93 -6.93 2.32 3.58
N LEU A 94 -6.90 3.65 3.63
CA LEU A 94 -6.23 4.39 4.70
C LEU A 94 -6.87 4.08 6.07
N ALA A 95 -8.20 4.07 6.14
CA ALA A 95 -8.93 3.69 7.33
C ALA A 95 -8.59 2.26 7.75
N PHE A 96 -8.49 1.31 6.81
CA PHE A 96 -8.05 -0.06 7.10
C PHE A 96 -6.66 -0.10 7.73
N VAL A 97 -5.67 0.64 7.21
CA VAL A 97 -4.32 0.70 7.80
C VAL A 97 -4.36 1.24 9.23
N ILE A 98 -5.10 2.33 9.47
CA ILE A 98 -5.24 2.91 10.81
C ILE A 98 -5.90 1.90 11.76
N LEU A 99 -7.01 1.29 11.33
CA LEU A 99 -7.72 0.29 12.11
C LEU A 99 -6.82 -0.90 12.44
N THR A 100 -6.01 -1.39 11.49
CA THR A 100 -5.08 -2.51 11.71
C THR A 100 -4.10 -2.21 12.83
N VAL A 101 -3.50 -1.01 12.86
CA VAL A 101 -2.53 -0.63 13.89
C VAL A 101 -3.19 -0.42 15.25
N THR A 102 -4.47 -0.01 15.29
CA THR A 102 -5.18 0.27 16.55
C THR A 102 -6.00 -0.90 17.11
N LEU A 103 -6.61 -1.71 16.26
CA LEU A 103 -7.60 -2.73 16.61
C LEU A 103 -7.14 -4.15 16.28
N GLY A 104 -6.03 -4.32 15.57
CA GLY A 104 -5.59 -5.61 15.06
C GLY A 104 -6.07 -5.88 13.64
N MET A 105 -5.34 -6.76 12.96
CA MET A 105 -5.55 -7.10 11.54
C MET A 105 -6.89 -7.79 11.31
N TYR A 106 -7.36 -8.63 12.25
CA TYR A 106 -8.62 -9.36 12.08
C TYR A 106 -9.83 -8.43 12.17
N VAL A 107 -9.88 -7.60 13.21
CA VAL A 107 -10.97 -6.63 13.38
C VAL A 107 -10.99 -5.65 12.22
N ALA A 108 -9.82 -5.11 11.84
CA ALA A 108 -9.72 -4.20 10.70
C ALA A 108 -10.19 -4.85 9.40
N MET A 109 -9.84 -6.12 9.17
CA MET A 109 -10.24 -6.87 7.97
C MET A 109 -11.74 -7.09 7.92
N LEU A 110 -12.35 -7.48 9.04
CA LEU A 110 -13.80 -7.63 9.16
C LEU A 110 -14.52 -6.32 8.84
N LEU A 111 -14.10 -5.22 9.46
CA LEU A 111 -14.68 -3.90 9.25
C LEU A 111 -14.51 -3.43 7.80
N TYR A 112 -13.31 -3.60 7.23
CA TYR A 112 -13.03 -3.20 5.86
C TYR A 112 -13.85 -4.00 4.85
N LEU A 113 -13.93 -5.33 4.99
CA LEU A 113 -14.69 -6.18 4.07
C LEU A 113 -16.19 -5.91 4.15
N VAL A 114 -16.75 -5.80 5.37
CA VAL A 114 -18.15 -5.41 5.54
C VAL A 114 -18.39 -4.05 4.92
N PHE A 115 -17.53 -3.06 5.17
CA PHE A 115 -17.69 -1.72 4.61
C PHE A 115 -17.64 -1.73 3.07
N ALA A 116 -16.60 -2.34 2.49
CA ALA A 116 -16.38 -2.40 1.05
C ALA A 116 -17.53 -3.13 0.36
N MET A 117 -17.93 -4.30 0.85
CA MET A 117 -19.02 -5.07 0.23
C MET A 117 -20.37 -4.38 0.43
N ARG A 118 -20.68 -3.90 1.63
CA ARG A 118 -21.99 -3.34 1.93
C ARG A 118 -22.23 -1.98 1.28
N PHE A 119 -21.24 -1.09 1.31
CA PHE A 119 -21.40 0.30 0.89
C PHE A 119 -20.84 0.57 -0.51
N GLN A 120 -19.66 0.05 -0.84
CA GLN A 120 -19.08 0.26 -2.17
C GLN A 120 -19.64 -0.73 -3.20
N GLY A 121 -19.71 -2.02 -2.84
CA GLY A 121 -20.22 -3.10 -3.69
C GLY A 121 -21.74 -3.27 -3.67
N ARG A 122 -22.45 -2.63 -2.72
CA ARG A 122 -23.91 -2.70 -2.54
C ARG A 122 -24.45 -4.13 -2.40
N TYR A 123 -23.66 -5.04 -1.83
CA TYR A 123 -24.09 -6.40 -1.51
C TYR A 123 -25.03 -6.41 -0.29
N GLY A 124 -25.81 -7.49 -0.15
CA GLY A 124 -26.64 -7.73 1.04
C GLY A 124 -25.79 -7.94 2.31
N TRP A 125 -26.42 -7.79 3.47
CA TRP A 125 -25.75 -7.99 4.78
C TRP A 125 -25.22 -9.42 4.94
N LEU A 126 -26.01 -10.42 4.56
CA LEU A 126 -25.63 -11.82 4.71
C LEU A 126 -24.35 -12.19 3.93
N PRO A 127 -24.24 -11.94 2.60
CA PRO A 127 -23.00 -12.24 1.88
C PRO A 127 -21.82 -11.39 2.39
N SER A 128 -22.06 -10.12 2.80
CA SER A 128 -20.98 -9.27 3.32
C SER A 128 -20.39 -9.80 4.62
N LEU A 129 -21.24 -10.18 5.58
CA LEU A 129 -20.81 -10.76 6.86
C LEU A 129 -20.21 -12.15 6.69
N ALA A 130 -20.82 -13.00 5.86
CA ALA A 130 -20.32 -14.35 5.59
C ALA A 130 -18.92 -14.30 4.97
N THR A 131 -18.70 -13.42 3.98
CA THR A 131 -17.37 -13.23 3.38
C THR A 131 -16.39 -12.67 4.39
N ALA A 132 -16.75 -11.62 5.14
CA ALA A 132 -15.84 -11.02 6.12
C ALA A 132 -15.38 -12.04 7.18
N ILE A 133 -16.33 -12.74 7.81
CA ILE A 133 -16.06 -13.76 8.83
C ILE A 133 -15.30 -14.94 8.24
N GLY A 134 -15.70 -15.41 7.06
CA GLY A 134 -15.05 -16.50 6.35
C GLY A 134 -13.59 -16.19 6.01
N THR A 135 -13.31 -14.97 5.54
CA THR A 135 -11.94 -14.52 5.24
C THR A 135 -11.09 -14.41 6.50
N ALA A 136 -11.62 -13.82 7.58
CA ALA A 136 -10.91 -13.72 8.85
C ALA A 136 -10.59 -15.11 9.43
N ALA A 137 -11.56 -16.03 9.40
CA ALA A 137 -11.37 -17.42 9.83
C ALA A 137 -10.32 -18.14 8.95
N PHE A 138 -10.40 -17.98 7.63
CA PHE A 138 -9.43 -18.56 6.70
C PHE A 138 -7.99 -18.13 7.03
N PHE A 139 -7.76 -16.83 7.25
CA PHE A 139 -6.43 -16.34 7.61
C PHE A 139 -6.00 -16.77 9.02
N TYR A 140 -6.91 -16.84 9.99
CA TYR A 140 -6.61 -17.33 11.32
C TYR A 140 -6.16 -18.80 11.30
N PHE A 141 -6.94 -19.67 10.67
CA PHE A 141 -6.59 -21.09 10.58
C PHE A 141 -5.35 -21.29 9.69
N GLY A 142 -5.32 -20.66 8.52
CA GLY A 142 -4.23 -20.77 7.56
C GLY A 142 -2.88 -20.31 8.10
N LEU A 143 -2.83 -19.11 8.67
CA LEU A 143 -1.58 -18.50 9.13
C LEU A 143 -1.24 -18.87 10.56
N GLU A 144 -2.14 -18.64 11.52
CA GLU A 144 -1.80 -18.84 12.92
C GLU A 144 -1.85 -20.31 13.33
N LYS A 145 -2.90 -21.03 12.95
CA LYS A 145 -3.06 -22.41 13.40
C LYS A 145 -2.16 -23.38 12.64
N PHE A 146 -2.05 -23.23 11.32
CA PHE A 146 -1.29 -24.15 10.48
C PHE A 146 0.13 -23.66 10.21
N ALA A 147 0.31 -22.42 9.74
CA ALA A 147 1.64 -21.90 9.44
C ALA A 147 2.42 -21.38 10.67
N GLN A 148 1.75 -21.25 11.83
CA GLN A 148 2.31 -20.67 13.07
C GLN A 148 2.88 -19.25 12.88
N VAL A 149 2.31 -18.50 11.93
CA VAL A 149 2.65 -17.10 11.66
C VAL A 149 1.55 -16.21 12.24
N GLY A 150 1.89 -15.48 13.30
CA GLY A 150 0.97 -14.54 13.95
C GLY A 150 0.70 -13.31 13.09
N LEU A 151 -0.57 -12.89 13.00
CA LEU A 151 -0.91 -11.57 12.48
C LEU A 151 -0.84 -10.51 13.59
N LEU A 152 -0.85 -9.24 13.21
CA LEU A 152 -0.90 -8.15 14.18
C LEU A 152 -2.22 -8.22 14.97
N LYS A 153 -2.14 -8.56 16.26
CA LYS A 153 -3.29 -8.64 17.17
C LYS A 153 -3.51 -7.32 17.87
N GLY A 154 -4.77 -6.97 18.12
CA GLY A 154 -5.16 -5.77 18.82
C GLY A 154 -5.87 -6.06 20.14
N PRO A 155 -6.52 -5.03 20.72
CA PRO A 155 -7.17 -5.13 22.02
C PRO A 155 -8.29 -6.15 22.05
N VAL A 156 -9.01 -6.34 20.94
CA VAL A 156 -10.15 -7.27 20.87
C VAL A 156 -9.65 -8.71 20.94
N GLU A 157 -8.61 -9.04 20.18
CA GLU A 157 -7.97 -10.37 20.23
C GLU A 157 -7.40 -10.65 21.61
N ALA A 158 -6.76 -9.65 22.24
CA ALA A 158 -6.26 -9.76 23.61
C ALA A 158 -7.38 -10.05 24.63
N MET A 159 -8.55 -9.40 24.49
CA MET A 159 -9.72 -9.67 25.35
C MET A 159 -10.30 -11.08 25.14
N LEU A 160 -10.15 -11.64 23.95
CA LEU A 160 -10.60 -12.99 23.61
C LEU A 160 -9.57 -14.07 23.97
N GLY A 161 -8.41 -13.69 24.50
CA GLY A 161 -7.32 -14.61 24.83
C GLY A 161 -6.65 -15.24 23.60
N LEU A 162 -6.74 -14.56 22.45
CA LEU A 162 -6.13 -14.96 21.19
C LEU A 162 -4.76 -14.32 21.02
#